data_AF-A0A1Q6KIZ3-F1
#
_entry.id   AF-A0A1Q6KIZ3-F1
#
_cell.length_a   1.000
_cell.length_b   1.000
_cell.length_c   1.000
_cell.angle_alpha   90.00
_cell.angle_beta   90.00
_cell.angle_gamma   90.00
#
_symmetry.space_group_name_H-M   'P 1'
#
loop_
_entity.id
_entity.type
_entity.pdbx_description
1 polymer ?
#
loop_
_entity_poly.entity_id
_entity_poly.type
_entity_poly.pdbx_seq_one_letter_code
_entity_poly.pdbx_strand_id
1 'polypeptide(L)'
;MKDEKGVALPTLLFIILLIIIVAVFAIKYVKEMLNETEIQDLRTDMLVVQAEAKKDLEKVCFQTANLDENKEEDKEKITKAKQENLKGILVKGSDIEKNVPQEIEIDDNCYYLNNEDLKDIGIQNYSIDKYGYIIVKYDFKNTMVEVISTKGYNGKHTLTQLIDD
;
A
#
# COMPACT_ATOMS: atom_id res chain seq x y z
N MET A 1 -14.47 -59.14 41.43
CA MET A 1 -14.92 -57.78 41.06
C MET A 1 -13.70 -57.06 40.54
N LYS A 2 -13.79 -56.46 39.35
CA LYS A 2 -12.66 -55.85 38.65
C LYS A 2 -12.47 -54.44 39.20
N ASP A 3 -11.31 -54.15 39.80
CA ASP A 3 -10.98 -52.82 40.30
C ASP A 3 -10.83 -51.85 39.11
N GLU A 4 -11.89 -51.10 38.82
CA GLU A 4 -11.80 -49.93 37.94
C GLU A 4 -11.11 -48.79 38.70
N LYS A 5 -9.77 -48.86 38.78
CA LYS A 5 -8.96 -47.74 39.25
C LYS A 5 -9.25 -46.57 38.32
N GLY A 6 -9.81 -45.48 38.88
CA GLY A 6 -10.25 -44.30 38.13
C GLY A 6 -9.17 -43.70 37.24
N VAL A 7 -9.09 -44.19 36.00
CA VAL A 7 -8.28 -43.61 34.91
C VAL A 7 -8.81 -42.23 34.49
N ALA A 8 -10.01 -41.85 34.95
CA ALA A 8 -10.75 -40.68 34.47
C ALA A 8 -10.04 -39.35 34.70
N LEU A 9 -9.62 -39.02 35.92
CA LEU A 9 -9.13 -37.66 36.26
C LEU A 9 -7.74 -37.31 35.69
N PRO A 10 -6.68 -38.12 35.88
CA PRO A 10 -5.34 -37.76 35.39
C PRO A 10 -5.22 -37.84 33.86
N THR A 11 -5.97 -38.73 33.20
CA THR A 11 -5.99 -38.85 31.73
C THR A 11 -6.70 -37.66 31.09
N LEU A 12 -7.81 -37.18 31.66
CA LEU A 12 -8.51 -35.98 31.21
C LEU A 12 -7.60 -34.73 31.28
N LEU A 13 -6.88 -34.58 32.38
CA LEU A 13 -5.91 -33.48 32.56
C LEU A 13 -4.83 -33.48 31.46
N PHE A 14 -4.31 -34.66 31.12
CA PHE A 14 -3.31 -34.79 30.06
C PHE A 14 -3.86 -34.43 28.67
N ILE A 15 -5.08 -34.88 28.34
CA ILE A 15 -5.75 -34.55 27.07
C ILE A 15 -6.03 -33.04 26.98
N ILE A 16 -6.51 -32.41 28.05
CA ILE A 16 -6.74 -30.96 28.09
C ILE A 16 -5.43 -30.21 27.83
N LEU A 17 -4.33 -30.64 28.43
CA LEU A 17 -3.02 -30.01 28.26
C LEU A 17 -2.51 -30.12 26.81
N LEU A 18 -2.73 -31.27 26.16
CA LEU A 18 -2.46 -31.44 24.73
C LEU A 18 -3.30 -30.51 23.85
N ILE A 19 -4.60 -30.37 24.12
CA ILE A 19 -5.50 -29.48 23.36
C ILE A 19 -5.03 -28.03 23.48
N ILE A 20 -4.62 -27.58 24.67
CA ILE A 20 -4.13 -26.21 24.89
C ILE A 20 -2.89 -25.94 24.04
N ILE A 21 -1.93 -26.88 23.99
CA ILE A 21 -0.71 -26.74 23.20
C ILE A 21 -1.06 -26.58 21.70
N VAL A 22 -1.91 -27.46 21.17
CA VAL A 22 -2.34 -27.41 19.76
C VAL A 22 -3.07 -26.11 19.45
N ALA A 23 -3.95 -25.64 20.34
CA ALA A 23 -4.67 -24.38 20.18
C ALA A 23 -3.73 -23.18 20.10
N VAL A 24 -2.70 -23.12 20.97
CA VAL A 24 -1.70 -22.05 20.95
C VAL A 24 -0.93 -22.01 19.63
N PHE A 25 -0.49 -23.17 19.12
CA PHE A 25 0.20 -23.25 17.83
C PHE A 25 -0.71 -22.86 16.66
N ALA A 26 -1.96 -23.32 16.66
CA ALA A 26 -2.93 -22.96 15.62
C ALA A 26 -3.20 -21.45 15.57
N ILE A 27 -3.38 -20.80 16.73
CA ILE A 27 -3.59 -19.34 16.80
C ILE A 27 -2.39 -18.57 16.24
N LYS A 28 -1.16 -19.00 16.57
CA LYS A 28 0.05 -18.38 16.03
C LYS A 28 0.13 -18.48 14.52
N TYR A 29 -0.09 -19.68 13.97
CA TYR A 29 -0.05 -19.92 12.53
C TYR A 29 -1.11 -19.10 11.78
N VAL A 30 -2.34 -19.06 12.32
CA VAL A 30 -3.42 -18.24 11.74
C VAL A 30 -3.04 -16.76 11.76
N LYS A 31 -2.44 -16.26 12.85
CA LYS A 31 -2.02 -14.86 12.94
C LYS A 31 -0.93 -14.51 11.93
N GLU A 32 0.03 -15.41 11.73
CA GLU A 32 1.11 -15.25 10.74
C GLU A 32 0.56 -15.27 9.31
N MET A 33 -0.32 -16.21 9.00
CA MET A 33 -1.00 -16.29 7.71
C MET A 33 -1.85 -15.04 7.42
N LEU A 34 -2.57 -14.53 8.42
CA LEU A 34 -3.33 -13.29 8.25
C LEU A 34 -2.38 -12.14 7.94
N ASN A 35 -1.32 -11.95 8.74
CA ASN A 35 -0.32 -10.90 8.52
C ASN A 35 0.28 -10.94 7.10
N GLU A 36 0.66 -12.12 6.60
CA GLU A 36 1.16 -12.29 5.22
C GLU A 36 0.11 -11.92 4.17
N THR A 37 -1.15 -12.27 4.40
CA THR A 37 -2.25 -11.90 3.49
C THR A 37 -2.43 -10.39 3.45
N GLU A 38 -2.38 -9.72 4.61
CA GLU A 38 -2.56 -8.26 4.69
C GLU A 38 -1.47 -7.51 3.92
N ILE A 39 -0.21 -7.90 4.10
CA ILE A 39 0.90 -7.26 3.38
C ILE A 39 0.85 -7.58 1.88
N GLN A 40 0.44 -8.79 1.49
CA GLN A 40 0.28 -9.15 0.08
C GLN A 40 -0.81 -8.33 -0.61
N ASP A 41 -1.95 -8.12 0.04
CA ASP A 41 -3.03 -7.28 -0.49
C ASP A 41 -2.53 -5.85 -0.71
N LEU A 42 -1.88 -5.25 0.30
CA LEU A 42 -1.32 -3.90 0.19
C LEU A 42 -0.27 -3.79 -0.93
N ARG A 43 0.68 -4.74 -0.98
CA ARG A 43 1.71 -4.79 -2.04
C ARG A 43 1.07 -4.88 -3.42
N THR A 44 0.05 -5.73 -3.58
CA THR A 44 -0.66 -5.93 -4.85
C THR A 44 -1.37 -4.66 -5.29
N ASP A 45 -2.13 -4.03 -4.39
CA ASP A 45 -2.81 -2.76 -4.67
C ASP A 45 -1.80 -1.67 -5.05
N MET A 46 -0.69 -1.54 -4.32
CA MET A 46 0.36 -0.56 -4.62
C MET A 46 1.08 -0.85 -5.93
N LEU A 47 1.26 -2.12 -6.32
CA LEU A 47 1.81 -2.49 -7.63
C LEU A 47 0.88 -2.11 -8.78
N VAL A 48 -0.43 -2.32 -8.63
CA VAL A 48 -1.44 -1.90 -9.61
C VAL A 48 -1.41 -0.38 -9.77
N VAL A 49 -1.36 0.35 -8.66
CA VAL A 49 -1.20 1.82 -8.66
C VAL A 49 0.08 2.22 -9.38
N GLN A 50 1.22 1.59 -9.07
CA GLN A 50 2.50 1.92 -9.68
C GLN A 50 2.47 1.72 -11.20
N ALA A 51 1.87 0.61 -11.67
CA ALA A 51 1.78 0.31 -13.08
C ALA A 51 0.93 1.33 -13.85
N GLU A 52 -0.26 1.69 -13.33
CA GLU A 52 -1.12 2.66 -14.01
C GLU A 52 -0.52 4.07 -13.94
N ALA A 53 0.01 4.48 -12.79
CA ALA A 53 0.69 5.76 -12.65
C ALA A 53 1.93 5.87 -13.55
N LYS A 54 2.71 4.78 -13.71
CA LYS A 54 3.85 4.77 -14.62
C LYS A 54 3.41 4.96 -16.07
N LYS A 55 2.31 4.32 -16.48
CA LYS A 55 1.72 4.52 -17.81
C LYS A 55 1.28 5.97 -18.02
N ASP A 56 0.69 6.60 -17.02
CA ASP A 56 0.30 8.02 -17.10
C ASP A 56 1.52 8.96 -17.14
N LEU A 57 2.56 8.66 -16.36
CA LEU A 57 3.85 9.35 -16.41
C LEU A 57 4.49 9.26 -17.79
N GLU A 58 4.53 8.07 -18.38
CA GLU A 58 5.08 7.84 -19.71
C GLU A 58 4.35 8.65 -20.78
N LYS A 59 3.01 8.77 -20.70
CA LYS A 59 2.24 9.64 -21.61
C LYS A 59 2.67 11.10 -21.47
N VAL A 60 2.82 11.60 -20.24
CA VAL A 60 3.28 12.99 -20.01
C VAL A 60 4.66 13.18 -20.60
N CYS A 61 5.62 12.33 -20.22
CA CYS A 61 6.99 12.39 -20.73
C CYS A 61 7.05 12.33 -22.27
N PHE A 62 6.20 11.51 -22.90
CA PHE A 62 6.11 11.43 -24.35
C PHE A 62 5.55 12.72 -24.98
N GLN A 63 4.48 13.28 -24.42
CA GLN A 63 3.87 14.53 -24.91
C GLN A 63 4.79 15.73 -24.72
N THR A 64 5.67 15.70 -23.71
CA THR A 64 6.53 16.82 -23.34
C THR A 64 7.99 16.64 -23.76
N ALA A 65 8.36 15.55 -24.45
CA ALA A 65 9.75 15.18 -24.74
C ALA A 65 10.58 16.26 -25.46
N ASN A 66 9.93 17.10 -26.28
CA ASN A 66 10.61 18.16 -27.06
C ASN A 66 10.36 19.57 -26.50
N LEU A 67 9.74 19.68 -25.32
CA LEU A 67 9.40 20.94 -24.68
C LEU A 67 10.52 21.35 -23.72
N ASP A 68 10.80 22.65 -23.65
CA ASP A 68 11.81 23.21 -22.76
C ASP A 68 11.15 23.83 -21.54
N GLU A 69 11.37 23.26 -20.36
CA GLU A 69 10.82 23.75 -19.08
C GLU A 69 11.25 25.18 -18.73
N ASN A 70 12.25 25.75 -19.41
CA ASN A 70 12.67 27.14 -19.21
C ASN A 70 11.88 28.14 -20.07
N LYS A 71 11.14 27.68 -21.07
CA LYS A 71 10.31 28.54 -21.93
C LYS A 71 8.87 28.59 -21.43
N GLU A 72 8.34 29.80 -21.26
CA GLU A 72 7.02 29.98 -20.64
C GLU A 72 5.88 29.29 -21.41
N GLU A 73 5.89 29.37 -22.75
CA GLU A 73 4.90 28.67 -23.60
C GLU A 73 4.94 27.14 -23.43
N ASP A 74 6.13 26.59 -23.24
CA ASP A 74 6.33 25.15 -23.08
C ASP A 74 5.96 24.69 -21.67
N LYS A 75 6.18 25.52 -20.64
CA LYS A 75 5.70 25.25 -19.27
C LYS A 75 4.18 25.11 -19.19
N GLU A 76 3.44 25.97 -19.89
CA GLU A 76 1.97 25.88 -19.95
C GLU A 76 1.54 24.54 -20.58
N LYS A 77 2.18 24.13 -21.67
CA LYS A 77 1.94 22.84 -22.34
C LYS A 77 2.29 21.66 -21.43
N ILE A 78 3.41 21.71 -20.70
CA ILE A 78 3.81 20.68 -19.73
C ILE A 78 2.78 20.57 -18.61
N THR A 79 2.35 21.71 -18.06
CA THR A 79 1.37 21.76 -16.97
C THR A 79 0.04 21.17 -17.43
N LYS A 80 -0.39 21.51 -18.64
CA LYS A 80 -1.60 20.95 -19.26
C LYS A 80 -1.48 19.44 -19.46
N ALA A 81 -0.36 18.95 -19.99
CA ALA A 81 -0.12 17.50 -20.14
C ALA A 81 -0.19 16.77 -18.79
N LYS A 82 0.38 17.34 -17.72
CA LYS A 82 0.24 16.78 -16.38
C LYS A 82 -1.22 16.72 -15.92
N GLN A 83 -1.99 17.79 -16.10
CA GLN A 83 -3.40 17.86 -15.70
C GLN A 83 -4.29 16.89 -16.49
N GLU A 84 -4.00 16.66 -17.77
CA GLU A 84 -4.80 15.79 -18.63
C GLU A 84 -4.52 14.30 -18.42
N ASN A 85 -3.31 13.94 -17.99
CA ASN A 85 -2.89 12.53 -17.93
C ASN A 85 -2.70 12.01 -16.51
N LEU A 86 -2.24 12.82 -15.55
CA LEU A 86 -2.00 12.32 -14.19
C LEU A 86 -3.30 12.24 -13.42
N LYS A 87 -3.50 11.13 -12.71
CA LYS A 87 -4.63 10.92 -11.81
C LYS A 87 -4.32 11.41 -10.39
N GLY A 88 -5.38 11.75 -9.67
CA GLY A 88 -5.33 12.16 -8.27
C GLY A 88 -5.25 13.66 -8.05
N ILE A 89 -5.12 14.03 -6.78
CA ILE A 89 -5.13 15.41 -6.31
C ILE A 89 -3.78 15.71 -5.66
N LEU A 90 -3.22 16.89 -5.94
CA LEU A 90 -1.93 17.29 -5.37
C LEU A 90 -1.96 17.23 -3.84
N VAL A 91 -0.97 16.56 -3.24
CA VAL A 91 -0.88 16.39 -1.79
C VAL A 91 -0.52 17.70 -1.11
N LYS A 92 0.43 18.44 -1.68
CA LYS A 92 0.92 19.71 -1.12
C LYS A 92 -0.22 20.73 -1.01
N GLY A 93 -0.44 21.25 0.19
CA GLY A 93 -1.53 22.16 0.52
C GLY A 93 -2.90 21.50 0.70
N SER A 94 -2.99 20.17 0.61
CA SER A 94 -4.23 19.42 0.86
C SER A 94 -4.35 18.98 2.32
N ASP A 95 -5.56 18.64 2.73
CA ASP A 95 -5.82 18.00 4.03
C ASP A 95 -5.12 16.65 4.20
N ILE A 96 -4.67 16.02 3.12
CA ILE A 96 -4.00 14.71 3.17
C ILE A 96 -2.55 14.84 3.60
N GLU A 97 -1.91 16.00 3.37
CA GLU A 97 -0.50 16.25 3.70
C GLU A 97 -0.17 15.94 5.16
N LYS A 98 -1.08 16.25 6.09
CA LYS A 98 -0.93 15.97 7.53
C LYS A 98 -0.88 14.49 7.90
N ASN A 99 -1.32 13.61 7.01
CA ASN A 99 -1.32 12.17 7.21
C ASN A 99 -0.03 11.53 6.67
N VAL A 100 0.79 12.27 5.91
CA VAL A 100 2.01 11.74 5.32
C VAL A 100 3.06 11.48 6.43
N PRO A 101 3.73 10.32 6.43
CA PRO A 101 4.86 10.06 7.32
C PRO A 101 5.94 11.13 7.21
N GLN A 102 6.54 11.52 8.35
CA GLN A 102 7.49 12.64 8.41
C GLN A 102 8.78 12.40 7.60
N GLU A 103 9.14 11.14 7.40
CA GLU A 103 10.28 10.72 6.61
C GLU A 103 10.07 10.85 5.10
N ILE A 104 8.84 11.12 4.65
CA ILE A 104 8.49 11.25 3.23
C ILE A 104 8.41 12.73 2.85
N GLU A 105 9.30 13.16 1.97
CA GLU A 105 9.29 14.51 1.41
C GLU A 105 8.15 14.67 0.40
N ILE A 106 7.24 15.60 0.70
CA ILE A 106 6.17 16.03 -0.21
C ILE A 106 6.64 17.19 -1.07
N ASP A 107 6.50 17.01 -2.38
CA ASP A 107 6.81 18.00 -3.39
C ASP A 107 5.64 18.14 -4.38
N ASP A 108 5.85 18.93 -5.44
CA ASP A 108 4.83 19.24 -6.46
C ASP A 108 4.53 18.05 -7.40
N ASN A 109 5.13 16.89 -7.16
CA ASN A 109 4.89 15.65 -7.92
C ASN A 109 4.24 14.56 -7.06
N CYS A 110 3.75 14.89 -5.86
CA CYS A 110 3.02 13.97 -5.00
C CYS A 110 1.50 14.16 -5.17
N TYR A 111 0.80 13.11 -5.60
CA TYR A 111 -0.66 13.11 -5.81
C TYR A 111 -1.33 12.00 -5.02
N TYR A 112 -2.39 12.29 -4.28
CA TYR A 112 -3.18 11.26 -3.61
C TYR A 112 -4.31 10.78 -4.51
N LEU A 113 -4.57 9.47 -4.48
CA LEU A 113 -5.67 8.83 -5.18
C LEU A 113 -6.85 8.67 -4.22
N ASN A 114 -8.02 9.17 -4.61
CA ASN A 114 -9.25 8.95 -3.86
C ASN A 114 -9.85 7.56 -4.18
N ASN A 115 -10.96 7.20 -3.51
CA ASN A 115 -11.59 5.90 -3.73
C ASN A 115 -12.14 5.69 -5.15
N GLU A 116 -12.51 6.76 -5.87
CA GLU A 116 -12.96 6.67 -7.25
C GLU A 116 -11.75 6.41 -8.18
N ASP A 117 -10.65 7.13 -7.97
CA ASP A 117 -9.39 6.91 -8.69
C ASP A 117 -8.89 5.46 -8.54
N LEU A 118 -8.95 4.92 -7.31
CA LEU A 118 -8.55 3.54 -7.03
C LEU A 118 -9.48 2.51 -7.71
N LYS A 119 -10.79 2.77 -7.72
CA LYS A 119 -11.76 1.90 -8.40
C LYS A 119 -11.55 1.88 -9.92
N ASP A 120 -11.26 3.05 -10.50
CA ASP A 120 -11.01 3.19 -11.94
C ASP A 120 -9.83 2.34 -12.42
N ILE A 121 -8.85 2.10 -11.54
CA ILE A 121 -7.66 1.30 -11.83
C ILE A 121 -7.79 -0.16 -11.36
N GLY A 122 -8.99 -0.56 -10.92
CA GLY A 122 -9.31 -1.95 -10.57
C GLY A 122 -9.26 -2.31 -9.08
N ILE A 123 -9.01 -1.35 -8.20
CA ILE A 123 -8.92 -1.58 -6.75
C ILE A 123 -10.27 -1.23 -6.10
N GLN A 124 -11.10 -2.25 -5.88
CA GLN A 124 -12.48 -2.04 -5.44
C GLN A 124 -12.67 -1.91 -3.92
N ASN A 125 -11.79 -2.55 -3.13
CA ASN A 125 -12.00 -2.75 -1.68
C ASN A 125 -10.83 -2.20 -0.83
N TYR A 126 -10.19 -1.13 -1.28
CA TYR A 126 -9.07 -0.53 -0.55
C TYR A 126 -9.52 0.01 0.83
N SER A 127 -8.79 -0.37 1.88
CA SER A 127 -9.11 0.02 3.25
C SER A 127 -8.25 1.20 3.72
N ILE A 128 -8.77 2.42 3.61
CA ILE A 128 -8.12 3.64 4.14
C ILE A 128 -7.94 3.56 5.66
N ASP A 129 -8.86 2.91 6.37
CA ASP A 129 -8.73 2.74 7.82
C ASP A 129 -7.52 1.89 8.21
N LYS A 130 -7.18 0.90 7.37
CA LYS A 130 -6.06 0.00 7.60
C LYS A 130 -4.75 0.54 7.07
N TYR A 131 -4.73 0.97 5.80
CA TYR A 131 -3.52 1.32 5.07
C TYR A 131 -3.37 2.84 4.82
N GLY A 132 -4.33 3.66 5.24
CA GLY A 132 -4.27 5.10 5.03
C GLY A 132 -4.49 5.49 3.58
N TYR A 133 -4.11 6.70 3.19
CA TYR A 133 -4.26 7.16 1.81
C TYR A 133 -3.14 6.60 0.93
N ILE A 134 -3.45 6.39 -0.35
CA ILE A 134 -2.45 6.09 -1.38
C ILE A 134 -1.99 7.39 -2.01
N ILE A 135 -0.67 7.57 -2.04
CA ILE A 135 0.02 8.69 -2.67
C ILE A 135 0.96 8.14 -3.73
N VAL A 136 0.97 8.80 -4.88
CA VAL A 136 1.86 8.53 -6.00
C VAL A 136 2.86 9.67 -6.08
N LYS A 137 4.15 9.34 -6.03
CA LYS A 137 5.25 10.28 -6.22
C LYS A 137 5.89 10.04 -7.59
N TYR A 138 5.75 11.02 -8.48
CA TYR A 138 6.27 10.93 -9.85
C TYR A 138 7.68 11.52 -9.94
N ASP A 139 8.60 10.76 -10.53
CA ASP A 139 9.91 11.23 -10.96
C ASP A 139 9.96 11.31 -12.49
N PHE A 140 9.70 12.50 -13.02
CA PHE A 140 9.71 12.75 -14.46
C PHE A 140 11.10 12.62 -15.09
N LYS A 141 12.18 12.83 -14.31
CA LYS A 141 13.56 12.79 -14.82
C LYS A 141 14.00 11.35 -15.04
N ASN A 142 13.71 10.47 -14.08
CA ASN A 142 14.06 9.06 -14.15
C ASN A 142 12.94 8.18 -14.72
N THR A 143 11.77 8.77 -15.01
CA THR A 143 10.56 8.05 -15.44
C THR A 143 10.20 6.92 -14.47
N MET A 144 10.25 7.25 -13.17
CA MET A 144 9.96 6.33 -12.08
C MET A 144 8.75 6.81 -11.28
N VAL A 145 8.09 5.85 -10.64
CA VAL A 145 6.96 6.10 -9.76
C VAL A 145 7.18 5.34 -8.47
N GLU A 146 7.09 6.05 -7.35
CA GLU A 146 7.00 5.46 -6.02
C GLU A 146 5.56 5.56 -5.52
N VAL A 147 5.10 4.51 -4.84
CA VAL A 147 3.76 4.47 -4.27
C VAL A 147 3.90 4.43 -2.76
N ILE A 148 3.11 5.24 -2.09
CA ILE A 148 3.19 5.50 -0.66
C ILE A 148 1.83 5.24 -0.03
N SER A 149 1.82 4.48 1.06
CA SER A 149 0.68 4.24 1.94
C SER A 149 0.91 5.03 3.23
N THR A 150 0.00 5.96 3.56
CA THR A 150 0.23 6.87 4.70
C THR A 150 0.25 6.17 6.05
N LYS A 151 -0.45 5.02 6.21
CA LYS A 151 -0.31 4.18 7.43
C LYS A 151 0.69 3.05 7.25
N GLY A 152 0.90 2.59 6.02
CA GLY A 152 1.86 1.53 5.72
C GLY A 152 1.53 0.20 6.39
N TYR A 153 2.56 -0.62 6.55
CA TYR A 153 2.52 -1.89 7.29
C TYR A 153 3.83 -2.05 8.08
N ASN A 154 3.76 -2.30 9.39
CA ASN A 154 4.94 -2.45 10.27
C ASN A 154 5.99 -1.33 10.13
N GLY A 155 5.56 -0.08 9.97
CA GLY A 155 6.45 1.09 9.82
C GLY A 155 7.09 1.22 8.43
N LYS A 156 6.66 0.41 7.46
CA LYS A 156 7.02 0.54 6.04
C LYS A 156 5.88 1.17 5.29
N HIS A 157 6.18 2.24 4.58
CA HIS A 157 5.19 3.11 3.94
C HIS A 157 5.28 3.09 2.42
N THR A 158 6.45 2.80 1.86
CA THR A 158 6.65 2.81 0.41
C THR A 158 6.57 1.41 -0.18
N LEU A 159 6.23 1.32 -1.48
CA LEU A 159 6.20 0.04 -2.17
C LEU A 159 7.59 -0.60 -2.19
N THR A 160 8.64 0.20 -2.41
CA THR A 160 10.02 -0.28 -2.37
C THR A 160 10.36 -0.93 -1.02
N GLN A 161 10.02 -0.27 0.10
CA GLN A 161 10.24 -0.84 1.44
C GLN A 161 9.44 -2.12 1.68
N LEU A 162 8.25 -2.22 1.07
CA LEU A 162 7.40 -3.38 1.21
C LEU A 162 7.87 -4.54 0.33
N ILE A 163 8.46 -4.34 -0.84
CA ILE A 163 8.92 -5.44 -1.71
C ILE A 163 10.26 -6.02 -1.25
N ASP A 164 11.14 -5.21 -0.67
CA ASP A 164 12.49 -5.61 -0.27
C ASP A 164 12.55 -6.50 1.02
N ASP A 165 11.39 -6.89 1.56
CA ASP A 165 11.22 -7.86 2.68
C ASP A 165 10.75 -9.24 2.21
#